data_AF-A0A8T2ZKH6-F1
#
_entry.id   AF-A0A8T2ZKH6-F1
#
_cell.length_a   1.000
_cell.length_b   1.000
_cell.length_c   1.000
_cell.angle_alpha   90.00
_cell.angle_beta   90.00
_cell.angle_gamma   90.00
#
_symmetry.space_group_name_H-M   'P 1'
#
loop_
_entity.id
_entity.type
_entity.pdbx_description
1 polymer ?
#
loop_
_entity_poly.entity_id
_entity_poly.type
_entity_poly.pdbx_seq_one_letter_code
_entity_poly.pdbx_strand_id
1 'polypeptide(L)'
;MLLKFGSKVWFGYDPEKTGEIQSESFEGFIKGLMSFPLNIPGAAFHKCLQEQKKILKLIRDTIEEKRASPESRRGDLLDRLIDEMKSDNLSTENLISYVIFVLLFATSGRSPQLQKENEEIISSREDKETGLTWKEYKSMTFTVHVINEALRISGGVGILRRTKQDIQ
;
A
#
# COMPACT_ATOMS: atom_id res chain seq x y z
N MET A 1 -8.42 -4.94 -6.45
CA MET A 1 -8.96 -5.30 -5.11
C MET A 1 -8.07 -4.78 -3.99
N LEU A 2 -6.78 -5.13 -3.97
CA LEU A 2 -5.84 -4.74 -2.91
C LEU A 2 -5.47 -3.24 -2.90
N LEU A 3 -5.24 -2.64 -4.07
CA LEU A 3 -5.06 -1.18 -4.18
C LEU A 3 -6.31 -0.43 -3.67
N LYS A 4 -7.51 -0.97 -3.92
CA LYS A 4 -8.78 -0.39 -3.44
C LYS A 4 -8.92 -0.51 -1.93
N PHE A 5 -8.60 -1.68 -1.38
CA PHE A 5 -8.59 -1.90 0.06
C PHE A 5 -7.58 -0.98 0.73
N GLY A 6 -6.35 -0.95 0.21
CA GLY A 6 -5.30 -0.08 0.70
C GLY A 6 -5.70 1.39 0.64
N SER A 7 -6.19 1.88 -0.50
CA SER A 7 -6.56 3.30 -0.62
C SER A 7 -7.64 3.72 0.37
N LYS A 8 -8.63 2.84 0.61
CA LYS A 8 -9.71 3.07 1.56
C LYS A 8 -9.25 3.02 3.01
N VAL A 9 -8.39 2.06 3.36
CA VAL A 9 -7.89 1.87 4.74
C VAL A 9 -6.86 2.93 5.12
N TRP A 10 -5.96 3.27 4.21
CA TRP A 10 -4.83 4.15 4.51
C TRP A 10 -5.16 5.63 4.28
N PHE A 11 -5.97 5.97 3.27
CA PHE A 11 -6.25 7.36 2.88
C PHE A 11 -7.71 7.77 3.02
N GLY A 12 -8.61 6.85 3.41
CA GLY A 12 -10.05 7.09 3.35
C GLY A 12 -10.56 7.30 1.92
N TYR A 13 -9.74 7.01 0.91
CA TYR A 13 -10.00 7.28 -0.50
C TYR A 13 -10.78 6.13 -1.14
N ASP A 14 -11.89 6.47 -1.79
CA ASP A 14 -12.75 5.52 -2.51
C ASP A 14 -12.48 5.60 -4.02
N PRO A 15 -11.67 4.69 -4.60
CA PRO A 15 -11.29 4.73 -6.00
C PRO A 15 -12.47 4.48 -6.96
N GLU A 16 -13.61 4.00 -6.47
CA GLU A 16 -14.81 3.81 -7.31
C GLU A 16 -15.56 5.12 -7.57
N LYS A 17 -15.38 6.13 -6.71
CA LYS A 17 -15.98 7.46 -6.90
C LYS A 17 -15.20 8.36 -7.86
N THR A 18 -13.91 8.11 -8.02
CA THR A 18 -12.96 9.02 -8.69
C THR A 18 -12.28 8.39 -9.91
N GLY A 19 -12.16 7.07 -10.00
CA GLY A 19 -11.68 6.37 -11.21
C GLY A 19 -10.20 6.55 -11.58
N GLU A 20 -9.43 7.32 -10.78
CA GLU A 20 -8.09 7.78 -11.15
C GLU A 20 -6.96 6.77 -10.88
N ILE A 21 -7.09 5.89 -9.87
CA ILE A 21 -6.08 4.87 -9.56
C ILE A 21 -6.60 3.49 -9.94
N GLN A 22 -6.20 3.00 -11.12
CA GLN A 22 -6.56 1.68 -11.61
C GLN A 22 -5.42 0.67 -11.42
N SER A 23 -5.76 -0.62 -11.39
CA SER A 23 -4.77 -1.69 -11.23
C SER A 23 -3.72 -1.69 -12.35
N GLU A 24 -4.10 -1.27 -13.56
CA GLU A 24 -3.20 -1.11 -14.70
C GLU A 24 -2.17 0.01 -14.50
N SER A 25 -2.54 1.11 -13.84
CA SER A 25 -1.60 2.20 -13.51
C SER A 25 -0.50 1.71 -12.57
N PHE A 26 -0.85 0.83 -11.63
CA PHE A 26 0.11 0.24 -10.69
C PHE A 26 1.07 -0.74 -11.37
N GLU A 27 0.56 -1.63 -12.22
CA GLU A 27 1.42 -2.54 -12.98
C GLU A 27 2.40 -1.76 -13.88
N GLY A 28 1.91 -0.69 -14.52
CA GLY A 28 2.74 0.22 -15.31
C GLY A 28 3.79 0.96 -14.47
N PHE A 29 3.45 1.33 -13.24
CA PHE A 29 4.39 1.96 -12.29
C PHE A 29 5.52 1.00 -11.89
N ILE A 30 5.21 -0.25 -11.52
CA ILE A 30 6.23 -1.26 -11.19
C ILE A 30 7.13 -1.54 -12.39
N LYS A 31 6.54 -1.73 -13.58
CA LYS A 31 7.30 -1.93 -14.82
C LYS A 31 8.23 -0.75 -15.12
N GLY A 32 7.77 0.48 -14.92
CA GLY A 32 8.59 1.66 -15.16
C GLY A 32 9.66 1.88 -14.09
N LEU A 33 9.39 1.56 -12.82
CA LEU A 33 10.37 1.60 -11.73
C LEU A 33 11.54 0.64 -11.99
N MET A 34 11.25 -0.54 -12.54
CA MET A 34 12.24 -1.56 -12.88
C MET A 34 12.85 -1.38 -14.29
N SER A 35 12.44 -0.34 -15.03
CA SER A 35 12.94 -0.09 -16.39
C SER A 35 14.20 0.77 -16.40
N PHE A 36 14.89 0.79 -17.53
CA PHE A 36 16.04 1.67 -17.72
C PHE A 36 15.60 3.14 -17.59
N PRO A 37 16.30 3.99 -16.81
CA PRO A 37 15.81 5.29 -16.36
C PRO A 37 15.89 6.38 -17.46
N LEU A 38 15.19 6.17 -18.57
CA LEU A 38 15.10 7.10 -19.70
C LEU A 38 13.78 7.86 -19.69
N ASN A 39 13.87 9.18 -19.51
CA ASN A 39 12.72 10.08 -19.47
C ASN A 39 12.36 10.61 -20.88
N ILE A 40 12.05 9.70 -21.81
CA ILE A 40 11.71 10.03 -23.20
C ILE A 40 10.28 9.55 -23.49
N PRO A 41 9.45 10.30 -24.26
CA PRO A 41 8.11 9.85 -24.63
C PRO A 41 8.12 8.43 -25.22
N GLY A 42 7.22 7.57 -24.72
CA GLY A 42 7.12 6.16 -25.11
C GLY A 42 7.93 5.19 -24.24
N ALA A 43 8.90 5.64 -23.46
CA ALA A 43 9.62 4.80 -22.51
C ALA A 43 8.77 4.47 -21.27
N ALA A 44 8.96 3.28 -20.70
CA ALA A 44 8.26 2.83 -19.49
C ALA A 44 8.55 3.75 -18.28
N PHE A 45 9.80 4.20 -18.13
CA PHE A 45 10.20 5.14 -17.06
C PHE A 45 9.50 6.50 -17.20
N HIS A 46 9.37 7.04 -18.42
CA HIS A 46 8.65 8.29 -18.66
C HIS A 46 7.17 8.19 -18.25
N LYS A 47 6.49 7.09 -18.63
CA LYS A 47 5.10 6.84 -18.21
C LYS A 47 4.98 6.70 -16.69
N CYS A 48 5.92 6.00 -16.04
CA CYS A 48 5.97 5.87 -14.59
C CYS A 48 6.09 7.23 -13.88
N LEU A 49 6.95 8.14 -14.36
CA LEU A 49 7.06 9.49 -13.80
C LEU A 49 5.77 10.30 -13.97
N GLN A 50 5.03 10.12 -15.08
CA GLN A 50 3.73 10.78 -15.26
C GLN A 50 2.68 10.24 -14.29
N GLU A 51 2.58 8.93 -14.13
CA GLU A 51 1.66 8.31 -13.17
C GLU A 51 1.99 8.68 -11.72
N GLN A 52 3.29 8.74 -11.38
CA GLN A 52 3.75 9.24 -10.09
C GLN A 52 3.23 10.67 -9.85
N LYS A 53 3.39 11.59 -10.81
CA LYS A 53 2.89 12.97 -10.67
C LYS A 53 1.39 13.05 -10.43
N LYS A 54 0.59 12.19 -11.07
CA LYS A 54 -0.87 12.13 -10.86
C LYS A 54 -1.20 11.68 -9.44
N ILE A 55 -0.58 10.59 -8.98
CA ILE A 55 -0.77 10.08 -7.61
C ILE A 55 -0.36 11.13 -6.58
N LEU A 56 0.76 11.83 -6.81
CA LEU A 56 1.22 12.93 -5.96
C LEU A 56 0.20 14.06 -5.85
N LYS A 57 -0.37 14.46 -6.99
CA LYS A 57 -1.39 15.50 -7.03
C LYS A 57 -2.62 15.07 -6.23
N LEU A 58 -3.12 13.86 -6.47
CA LEU A 58 -4.28 13.33 -5.76
C LEU A 58 -4.07 13.26 -4.23
N ILE A 59 -2.91 12.80 -3.77
CA ILE A 59 -2.60 12.76 -2.34
C ILE A 59 -2.59 14.17 -1.74
N ARG A 60 -2.03 15.16 -2.45
CA ARG A 60 -2.03 16.56 -2.00
C ARG A 60 -3.45 17.11 -1.90
N ASP A 61 -4.24 16.94 -2.95
CA ASP A 61 -5.62 17.43 -3.01
C ASP A 61 -6.46 16.81 -1.86
N THR A 62 -6.27 15.52 -1.58
CA THR A 62 -6.93 14.81 -0.46
C THR A 62 -6.50 15.35 0.91
N ILE A 63 -5.22 15.67 1.08
CA ILE A 63 -4.71 16.28 2.32
C ILE A 63 -5.29 17.68 2.52
N GLU A 64 -5.38 18.48 1.47
CA GLU A 64 -5.96 19.82 1.52
C GLU A 64 -7.45 19.77 1.88
N GLU A 65 -8.21 18.87 1.27
CA GLU A 65 -9.63 18.63 1.61
C GLU A 65 -9.81 18.26 3.09
N LYS A 66 -9.02 17.30 3.61
CA LYS A 66 -9.05 16.87 5.02
C LYS A 66 -8.55 17.93 6.00
N ARG A 67 -7.79 18.93 5.54
CA ARG A 67 -7.39 20.11 6.33
C ARG A 67 -8.50 21.15 6.38
N ALA A 68 -9.17 21.38 5.25
CA ALA A 68 -10.26 22.35 5.14
C ALA A 68 -11.54 21.88 5.85
N SER A 69 -11.80 20.57 5.90
CA SER A 69 -12.98 20.00 6.55
C SER A 69 -12.59 18.95 7.61
N PRO A 70 -12.46 19.34 8.89
CA PRO A 70 -12.17 18.42 9.99
C PRO A 70 -13.22 17.32 10.16
N GLU A 71 -14.46 17.56 9.73
CA GLU A 71 -15.58 16.61 9.77
C GLU A 71 -15.38 15.42 8.80
N SER A 72 -14.53 15.57 7.79
CA SER A 72 -14.15 14.49 6.86
C SER A 72 -13.13 13.50 7.44
N ARG A 73 -12.54 13.82 8.60
CA ARG A 73 -11.55 12.97 9.27
C ARG A 73 -12.24 11.79 9.93
N ARG A 74 -11.72 10.59 9.67
CA ARG A 74 -12.26 9.31 10.15
C ARG A 74 -11.30 8.59 11.09
N GLY A 75 -10.14 9.18 11.38
CA GLY A 75 -9.09 8.58 12.19
C GLY A 75 -8.25 7.56 11.41
N ASP A 76 -8.21 7.67 10.08
CA ASP A 76 -7.39 6.84 9.21
C ASP A 76 -5.89 7.17 9.32
N LEU A 77 -5.01 6.38 8.67
CA LEU A 77 -3.56 6.63 8.73
C LEU A 77 -3.23 8.05 8.24
N LEU A 78 -3.86 8.50 7.16
CA LEU A 78 -3.61 9.82 6.61
C LEU A 78 -3.98 10.93 7.58
N ASP A 79 -5.08 10.80 8.32
CA ASP A 79 -5.46 11.76 9.37
C ASP A 79 -4.37 11.87 10.45
N ARG A 80 -3.82 10.72 10.91
CA ARG A 80 -2.71 10.71 11.89
C ARG A 80 -1.45 11.35 11.33
N LEU A 81 -1.12 11.05 10.08
CA LEU A 81 0.04 11.64 9.40
C LEU A 81 -0.14 13.14 9.17
N ILE A 82 -1.36 13.62 8.92
CA ILE A 82 -1.66 15.05 8.82
C ILE A 82 -1.40 15.77 10.14
N ASP A 83 -1.75 15.15 11.26
CA ASP A 83 -1.51 15.73 12.59
C ASP A 83 -0.01 15.69 12.95
N GLU A 84 0.70 14.63 12.57
CA GLU A 84 2.15 14.52 12.77
C GLU A 84 2.95 15.50 11.88
N MET A 85 2.46 15.78 10.67
CA MET A 85 3.02 16.83 9.78
C MET A 85 2.94 18.24 10.38
N LYS A 86 2.02 18.52 11.32
CA LYS A 86 1.99 19.82 12.02
C LYS A 86 3.11 19.98 13.04
N SER A 87 3.78 18.88 13.41
CA SER A 87 4.87 18.85 14.40
C SER A 87 6.28 18.91 13.79
N ASP A 88 6.41 19.28 12.51
CA ASP A 88 7.66 19.39 11.72
C ASP A 88 8.49 18.10 11.56
N ASN A 89 8.00 16.95 12.02
CA ASN A 89 8.74 15.67 11.98
C ASN A 89 8.60 14.89 10.66
N LEU A 90 7.75 15.33 9.72
CA LEU A 90 7.40 14.51 8.55
C LEU A 90 7.16 15.36 7.28
N SER A 91 7.99 15.17 6.26
CA SER A 91 7.79 15.78 4.93
C SER A 91 6.84 14.94 4.07
N THR A 92 6.06 15.59 3.20
CA THR A 92 5.12 14.93 2.27
C THR A 92 5.78 13.82 1.43
N GLU A 93 7.06 13.98 1.08
CA GLU A 93 7.89 12.99 0.35
C GLU A 93 8.07 11.65 1.07
N ASN A 94 8.17 11.66 2.41
CA ASN A 94 8.27 10.44 3.20
C ASN A 94 6.93 9.69 3.20
N LEU A 95 5.83 10.43 3.27
CA LEU A 95 4.47 9.92 3.19
C LEU A 95 4.24 9.14 1.89
N ILE A 96 4.69 9.70 0.77
CA ILE A 96 4.63 9.10 -0.57
C ILE A 96 5.42 7.79 -0.63
N SER A 97 6.59 7.75 0.01
CA SER A 97 7.42 6.54 0.09
C SER A 97 6.70 5.43 0.86
N TYR A 98 6.01 5.75 1.97
CA TYR A 98 5.20 4.80 2.72
C TYR A 98 3.99 4.29 1.93
N VAL A 99 3.31 5.18 1.19
CA VAL A 99 2.20 4.79 0.29
C VAL A 99 2.69 3.78 -0.75
N ILE A 100 3.79 4.08 -1.43
CA ILE A 100 4.37 3.22 -2.47
C ILE A 100 4.78 1.87 -1.89
N PHE A 101 5.39 1.86 -0.70
CA PHE A 101 5.83 0.64 -0.01
C PHE A 101 4.65 -0.28 0.37
N VAL A 102 3.55 0.30 0.86
CA VAL A 102 2.32 -0.44 1.19
C VAL A 102 1.66 -1.03 -0.06
N LEU A 103 1.64 -0.28 -1.18
CA LEU A 103 1.05 -0.75 -2.43
C LEU A 103 1.85 -1.91 -3.04
N LEU A 104 3.19 -1.89 -2.89
CA LEU A 104 4.10 -2.97 -3.31
C LEU A 104 3.85 -4.30 -2.59
N PHE A 105 3.60 -4.26 -1.28
CA PHE A 105 3.41 -5.46 -0.46
C PHE A 105 2.07 -6.17 -0.66
N ALA A 106 1.10 -5.51 -1.27
CA ALA A 106 -0.26 -6.02 -1.32
C ALA A 106 -0.44 -7.25 -2.24
N THR A 107 0.59 -7.69 -2.96
CA THR A 107 0.50 -8.79 -3.92
C THR A 107 1.05 -10.11 -3.34
N SER A 108 0.22 -10.89 -2.65
CA SER A 108 0.55 -12.29 -2.37
C SER A 108 -0.65 -13.21 -2.61
N GLY A 109 -0.35 -14.39 -3.19
CA GLY A 109 -1.29 -15.23 -3.92
C GLY A 109 -2.23 -16.08 -3.06
N ARG A 110 -3.24 -16.64 -3.73
CA ARG A 110 -4.22 -17.56 -3.14
C ARG A 110 -3.65 -18.97 -3.06
N SER A 111 -3.70 -19.59 -1.87
CA SER A 111 -3.36 -20.99 -1.64
C SER A 111 -4.60 -21.75 -1.16
N PRO A 112 -4.86 -22.99 -1.61
CA PRO A 112 -5.98 -23.81 -1.13
C PRO A 112 -5.97 -24.05 0.39
N GLN A 113 -4.79 -24.15 1.01
CA GLN A 113 -4.70 -24.33 2.46
C GLN A 113 -5.04 -23.04 3.25
N LEU A 114 -4.81 -21.86 2.67
CA LEU A 114 -5.28 -20.59 3.26
C LEU A 114 -6.81 -20.54 3.26
N GLN A 115 -7.42 -21.03 2.20
CA GLN A 115 -8.87 -21.03 2.08
C GLN A 115 -9.51 -21.92 3.15
N LYS A 116 -8.92 -23.09 3.41
CA LYS A 116 -9.37 -23.99 4.46
C LYS A 116 -9.25 -23.38 5.86
N GLU A 117 -8.12 -22.76 6.21
CA GLU A 117 -7.96 -22.05 7.49
C GLU A 117 -9.03 -20.95 7.67
N ASN A 118 -9.32 -20.19 6.61
CA ASN A 118 -10.34 -19.14 6.64
C ASN A 118 -11.75 -19.70 6.81
N GLU A 119 -12.08 -20.80 6.14
CA GLU A 119 -13.37 -21.47 6.24
C GLU A 119 -13.60 -22.05 7.65
N GLU A 120 -12.56 -22.62 8.27
CA GLU A 120 -12.61 -23.11 9.65
C GLU A 120 -12.93 -21.97 10.63
N ILE A 121 -12.27 -20.82 10.50
CA ILE A 121 -12.52 -19.64 11.33
C ILE A 121 -13.97 -19.16 11.16
N ILE A 122 -14.47 -19.03 9.93
CA ILE A 122 -15.85 -18.60 9.66
C ILE A 122 -16.87 -19.61 10.23
N SER A 123 -16.58 -20.91 10.13
CA SER A 123 -17.46 -21.97 10.63
C SER A 123 -17.59 -21.98 12.15
N SER A 124 -16.56 -21.50 12.86
CA SER A 124 -16.51 -21.45 14.32
C SER A 124 -17.25 -20.26 14.95
N ARG A 125 -17.76 -19.34 14.11
CA ARG A 125 -18.46 -18.13 14.56
C ARG A 125 -19.91 -18.43 14.93
N GLU A 126 -20.37 -17.81 16.01
CA GLU A 126 -21.81 -17.75 16.34
C GLU A 126 -22.57 -16.89 15.32
N ASP A 127 -22.01 -15.75 14.92
CA ASP A 127 -22.55 -14.88 13.88
C ASP A 127 -21.59 -14.80 12.68
N LYS A 128 -22.05 -15.36 11.55
CA LYS A 128 -21.28 -15.42 10.30
C LYS A 128 -21.22 -14.07 9.57
N GLU A 129 -22.11 -13.13 9.89
CA GLU A 129 -22.15 -11.79 9.29
C GLU A 129 -21.20 -10.81 10.00
N THR A 130 -20.62 -11.19 11.14
CA THR A 130 -19.62 -10.35 11.82
C THR A 130 -18.31 -10.27 11.05
N GLY A 131 -17.73 -9.07 11.03
CA GLY A 131 -16.40 -8.83 10.46
C GLY A 131 -15.29 -9.57 11.20
N LEU A 132 -14.16 -9.77 10.53
CA LEU A 132 -12.98 -10.42 11.14
C LEU A 132 -12.49 -9.63 12.36
N THR A 133 -12.32 -10.34 13.48
CA THR A 133 -11.82 -9.76 14.73
C THR A 133 -10.29 -9.88 14.83
N TRP A 134 -9.68 -9.03 15.66
CA TRP A 134 -8.23 -9.08 15.92
C TRP A 134 -7.77 -10.38 16.57
N LYS A 135 -8.64 -11.01 17.37
CA LYS A 135 -8.34 -12.30 18.01
C LYS A 135 -8.25 -13.41 16.96
N GLU A 136 -9.19 -13.45 16.02
CA GLU A 136 -9.20 -14.43 14.93
C GLU A 136 -8.03 -14.25 13.97
N TYR A 137 -7.72 -13.00 13.59
CA TYR A 137 -6.55 -12.71 12.77
C TYR A 137 -5.26 -13.24 13.41
N LYS A 138 -5.07 -13.03 14.71
CA LYS A 138 -3.90 -13.52 15.44
C LYS A 138 -3.84 -15.06 15.57
N SER A 139 -4.96 -15.77 15.38
CA SER A 139 -4.97 -17.24 15.37
C SER A 139 -4.66 -17.87 14.00
N MET A 140 -4.54 -17.09 12.93
CA MET A 140 -4.26 -17.58 11.57
C MET A 140 -2.79 -18.00 11.38
N THR A 141 -2.40 -19.12 11.99
CA THR A 141 -1.02 -19.63 11.98
C THR A 141 -0.52 -19.99 10.58
N PHE A 142 -1.34 -20.61 9.74
CA PHE A 142 -0.96 -21.00 8.38
C PHE A 142 -0.82 -19.77 7.48
N THR A 143 -1.70 -18.78 7.62
CA THR A 143 -1.58 -17.50 6.93
C THR A 143 -0.24 -16.84 7.20
N VAL A 144 0.23 -16.82 8.45
CA VAL A 144 1.55 -16.28 8.79
C VAL A 144 2.68 -17.08 8.12
N HIS A 145 2.58 -18.41 8.07
CA HIS A 145 3.57 -19.22 7.34
C HIS A 145 3.62 -18.88 5.86
N VAL A 146 2.47 -18.71 5.21
CA VAL A 146 2.41 -18.34 3.78
C VAL A 146 2.97 -16.93 3.56
N ILE A 147 2.67 -15.97 4.44
CA ILE A 147 3.26 -14.63 4.38
C ILE A 147 4.79 -14.73 4.47
N ASN A 148 5.31 -15.43 5.47
CA ASN A 148 6.75 -15.59 5.66
C ASN A 148 7.41 -16.27 4.47
N GLU A 149 6.81 -17.32 3.93
CA GLU A 149 7.35 -18.05 2.80
C GLU A 149 7.28 -17.25 1.49
N ALA A 150 6.21 -16.49 1.28
CA ALA A 150 6.12 -15.54 0.16
C ALA A 150 7.20 -14.46 0.25
N LEU A 151 7.48 -13.94 1.46
CA LEU A 151 8.56 -12.96 1.69
C LEU A 151 9.94 -13.58 1.49
N ARG A 152 10.11 -14.85 1.88
CA ARG A 152 11.36 -15.60 1.68
C ARG A 152 11.62 -15.86 0.20
N ILE A 153 10.62 -16.34 -0.54
CA ILE A 153 10.73 -16.69 -1.96
C ILE A 153 10.86 -15.45 -2.85
N SER A 154 10.11 -14.39 -2.53
CA SER A 154 10.22 -13.15 -3.31
C SER A 154 11.60 -12.52 -3.21
N GLY A 155 12.40 -12.90 -2.21
CA GLY A 155 13.71 -12.33 -1.95
C GLY A 155 13.52 -10.86 -1.63
N GLY A 156 13.24 -10.54 -0.36
CA GLY A 156 12.89 -9.18 0.08
C GLY A 156 13.75 -8.09 -0.56
N VAL A 157 13.15 -6.90 -0.73
CA VAL A 157 13.76 -5.75 -1.43
C VAL A 157 15.23 -5.58 -1.04
N GLY A 158 16.13 -5.87 -1.98
CA GLY A 158 17.57 -5.76 -1.76
C GLY A 158 17.93 -4.35 -1.31
N ILE A 159 18.54 -4.21 -0.12
CA ILE A 159 18.93 -2.90 0.40
C ILE A 159 20.26 -2.52 -0.23
N LEU A 160 20.22 -1.59 -1.17
CA LEU A 160 21.43 -0.97 -1.72
C LEU A 160 22.03 -0.04 -0.67
N ARG A 161 23.32 -0.20 -0.39
CA ARG A 161 24.09 0.71 0.47
C ARG A 161 25.28 1.24 -0.31
N ARG A 162 25.55 2.54 -0.15
CA ARG A 162 26.78 3.16 -0.61
C ARG A 162 27.78 3.18 0.54
N THR A 163 28.95 2.58 0.31
CA THR A 163 30.07 2.68 1.25
C THR A 163 30.60 4.11 1.24
N LYS A 164 30.81 4.69 2.43
CA LYS A 164 31.39 6.04 2.58
C LYS A 164 32.90 6.01 2.85
N GLN A 165 33.42 4.82 3.10
CA GLN A 165 34.81 4.52 3.39
C GLN A 165 35.06 3.08 2.96
N ASP A 166 36.33 2.71 2.81
CA ASP A 166 36.71 1.34 2.48
C ASP A 166 36.27 0.39 3.60
N ILE A 167 35.73 -0.76 3.21
CA ILE A 167 35.27 -1.82 4.12
C ILE A 167 36.20 -3.01 3.92
N GLN A 168 36.72 -3.55 5.03
CA GLN A 168 37.49 -4.81 5.05
C GLN A 168 36.55 -6.02 5.06
#